data_AF-A0A4Z0NFK2-F1
#
_entry.id   AF-A0A4Z0NFK2-F1
#
_cell.length_a   1.000
_cell.length_b   1.000
_cell.length_c   1.000
_cell.angle_alpha   90.00
_cell.angle_beta   90.00
_cell.angle_gamma   90.00
#
_symmetry.space_group_name_H-M   'P 1'
#
loop_
_entity.id
_entity.type
_entity.pdbx_description
1 polymer ?
#
loop_
_entity_poly.entity_id
_entity_poly.type
_entity_poly.pdbx_seq_one_letter_code
_entity_poly.pdbx_strand_id
1 'polypeptide(L)'
;MTAAANSWGPFAPDLDDAERRARLRCLRGLARVLSGPRAAEFCRHLAAAEYDASALPLALAALDRLPSVDRRQIVGTYGAVHRPAA
;
A
#
# COMPACT_ATOMS: atom_id res chain seq x y z
N MET A 1 16.54 2.33 -17.73
CA MET A 1 15.76 1.54 -16.76
C MET A 1 14.36 2.13 -16.69
N THR A 2 13.45 1.64 -17.54
CA THR A 2 12.04 2.03 -17.47
C THR A 2 11.45 1.42 -16.21
N ALA A 3 11.10 2.27 -15.25
CA ALA A 3 10.35 1.87 -14.07
C ALA A 3 9.09 1.15 -14.57
N ALA A 4 9.00 -0.16 -14.37
CA ALA A 4 7.73 -0.83 -14.41
C ALA A 4 6.84 -0.04 -13.44
N ALA A 5 5.90 0.74 -13.99
CA ALA A 5 4.96 1.49 -13.19
C ALA A 5 4.42 0.52 -12.14
N ASN A 6 4.50 0.87 -10.86
CA ASN A 6 4.05 0.04 -9.76
C ASN A 6 2.54 -0.20 -9.92
N SER A 7 2.15 -1.14 -10.77
CA SER A 7 0.77 -1.40 -11.21
C SER A 7 0.06 -2.37 -10.29
N TRP A 8 0.56 -2.52 -9.06
CA TRP A 8 0.02 -3.45 -8.08
C TRP A 8 -0.92 -2.72 -7.11
N GLY A 9 -1.99 -3.41 -6.70
CA GLY A 9 -2.84 -2.98 -5.59
C GLY A 9 -3.47 -1.60 -5.79
N PRO A 10 -3.35 -0.66 -4.83
CA PRO A 10 -3.95 0.68 -4.89
C PRO A 10 -3.23 1.64 -5.85
N PHE A 11 -2.11 1.22 -6.44
CA PHE A 11 -1.30 2.00 -7.38
C PHE A 11 -1.63 1.67 -8.84
N ALA A 12 -2.60 0.78 -9.08
CA ALA A 12 -3.08 0.45 -10.42
C ALA A 12 -3.81 1.68 -11.04
N PRO A 13 -3.57 1.99 -12.33
CA PRO A 13 -4.10 3.20 -12.97
C PRO A 13 -5.62 3.17 -13.19
N ASP A 14 -6.20 1.98 -13.35
CA ASP A 14 -7.60 1.79 -13.79
C ASP A 14 -8.58 1.53 -12.63
N LEU A 15 -8.26 2.01 -11.42
CA LEU A 15 -9.15 1.89 -10.27
C LEU A 15 -10.07 3.09 -10.15
N ASP A 16 -11.37 2.83 -9.97
CA ASP A 16 -12.27 3.85 -9.50
C ASP A 16 -11.86 4.38 -8.11
N ASP A 17 -12.35 5.57 -7.77
CA ASP A 17 -12.00 6.24 -6.52
C ASP A 17 -12.43 5.45 -5.27
N ALA A 18 -13.53 4.71 -5.32
CA ALA A 18 -14.04 3.96 -4.19
C ALA A 18 -13.17 2.71 -3.92
N GLU A 19 -12.87 1.95 -4.96
CA GLU A 19 -12.01 0.78 -4.91
C GLU A 19 -10.58 1.17 -4.52
N ARG A 20 -10.04 2.27 -5.06
CA ARG A 20 -8.73 2.80 -4.65
C ARG A 20 -8.69 3.09 -3.16
N ARG A 21 -9.70 3.80 -2.63
CA ARG A 21 -9.82 4.08 -1.18
C ARG A 21 -9.94 2.81 -0.36
N ALA A 22 -10.74 1.83 -0.81
CA ALA A 22 -10.90 0.56 -0.13
C ALA A 22 -9.56 -0.20 -0.02
N ARG A 23 -8.81 -0.27 -1.11
CA ARG A 23 -7.47 -0.88 -1.16
C ARG A 23 -6.46 -0.16 -0.28
N LEU A 24 -6.46 1.17 -0.27
CA LEU A 24 -5.61 1.97 0.62
C LEU A 24 -5.91 1.70 2.10
N ARG A 25 -7.19 1.64 2.48
CA ARG A 25 -7.61 1.30 3.85
C ARG A 25 -7.22 -0.11 4.24
N CYS A 26 -7.40 -1.08 3.34
CA CYS A 26 -6.97 -2.47 3.55
C CYS A 26 -5.45 -2.54 3.79
N LEU A 27 -4.65 -1.93 2.90
CA LEU A 27 -3.20 -1.91 3.01
C LEU A 27 -2.73 -1.22 4.30
N ARG A 28 -3.38 -0.10 4.68
CA ARG A 28 -3.12 0.61 5.94
C ARG A 28 -3.45 -0.24 7.16
N GLY A 29 -4.54 -1.01 7.12
CA GLY A 29 -4.90 -1.97 8.16
C GLY A 29 -3.84 -3.06 8.34
N LEU A 30 -3.44 -3.70 7.24
CA LEU A 30 -2.40 -4.74 7.24
C LEU A 30 -1.06 -4.20 7.77
N ALA A 31 -0.65 -3.02 7.32
CA ALA A 31 0.59 -2.38 7.78
C ALA A 31 0.60 -2.14 9.30
N ARG A 32 -0.53 -1.71 9.88
CA ARG A 32 -0.67 -1.54 11.33
C ARG A 32 -0.60 -2.87 12.08
N VAL A 33 -1.28 -3.90 11.59
CA VAL A 33 -1.31 -5.22 12.25
C VAL A 33 0.05 -5.90 12.20
N LEU A 34 0.73 -5.86 11.04
CA LEU A 34 1.97 -6.62 10.81
C LEU A 34 3.21 -5.91 11.34
N SER A 35 3.25 -4.58 11.28
CA SER A 35 4.46 -3.81 11.58
C SER A 35 4.29 -2.77 12.68
N GLY A 36 3.06 -2.50 13.13
CA GLY A 36 2.78 -1.65 14.28
C GLY A 36 3.37 -0.24 14.13
N PRO A 37 3.98 0.34 15.19
CA PRO A 37 4.59 1.67 15.16
C PRO A 37 5.66 1.84 14.07
N ARG A 38 6.34 0.76 13.66
CA ARG A 38 7.39 0.81 12.62
C ARG A 38 6.83 1.25 11.26
N ALA A 39 5.55 1.00 11.00
CA ALA A 39 4.87 1.43 9.78
C ALA A 39 4.08 2.75 9.95
N ALA A 40 4.28 3.52 11.02
CA ALA A 40 3.50 4.72 11.30
C ALA A 40 3.55 5.75 10.17
N GLU A 41 4.76 6.01 9.63
CA GLU A 41 4.93 6.95 8.51
C GLU A 41 4.20 6.47 7.25
N PHE A 42 4.35 5.19 6.90
CA PHE A 42 3.64 4.58 5.78
C PHE A 42 2.12 4.68 5.95
N CYS A 43 1.60 4.35 7.13
CA CYS A 43 0.17 4.44 7.44
C CYS A 43 -0.38 5.88 7.34
N ARG A 44 0.42 6.87 7.72
CA ARG A 44 0.05 8.29 7.61
C ARG A 44 -0.08 8.71 6.15
N HIS A 45 0.88 8.34 5.31
CA HIS A 45 0.81 8.65 3.87
C HIS A 45 -0.33 7.92 3.17
N LEU A 46 -0.62 6.66 3.54
CA LEU A 46 -1.79 5.95 3.03
C LEU A 46 -3.10 6.64 3.42
N ALA A 47 -3.22 7.14 4.65
CA ALA A 47 -4.41 7.86 5.09
C ALA A 47 -4.62 9.18 4.33
N ALA A 48 -3.53 9.90 4.01
CA ALA A 48 -3.60 11.08 3.15
C ALA A 48 -4.00 10.70 1.71
N ALA A 49 -3.43 9.61 1.19
CA ALA A 49 -3.72 9.11 -0.15
C ALA A 49 -5.18 8.68 -0.39
N GLU A 50 -5.95 8.43 0.68
CA GLU A 50 -7.39 8.16 0.56
C GLU A 50 -8.17 9.34 -0.05
N TYR A 51 -7.69 10.57 0.17
CA TYR A 51 -8.35 11.80 -0.29
C TYR A 51 -7.53 12.55 -1.33
N ASP A 52 -6.22 12.33 -1.38
CA ASP A 52 -5.30 12.99 -2.30
C ASP A 52 -4.33 11.98 -2.93
N ALA A 53 -4.60 11.58 -4.17
CA ALA A 53 -3.76 10.62 -4.90
C ALA A 53 -2.31 11.09 -5.08
N SER A 54 -2.03 12.40 -4.97
CA SER A 54 -0.67 12.93 -5.06
C SER A 54 0.22 12.51 -3.87
N ALA A 55 -0.38 12.00 -2.78
CA ALA A 55 0.34 11.44 -1.64
C ALA A 55 0.82 9.99 -1.85
N LEU A 56 0.39 9.30 -2.92
CA LEU A 56 0.80 7.92 -3.22
C LEU A 56 2.32 7.72 -3.35
N PRO A 57 3.08 8.59 -4.03
CA PRO A 57 4.54 8.46 -4.11
C PRO A 57 5.22 8.52 -2.75
N LEU A 58 4.69 9.31 -1.80
CA LEU A 58 5.23 9.39 -0.44
C LEU A 58 4.95 8.11 0.34
N ALA A 59 3.76 7.51 0.15
CA ALA A 59 3.45 6.21 0.75
C ALA A 59 4.38 5.12 0.22
N LEU A 60 4.64 5.09 -1.08
CA LEU A 60 5.58 4.15 -1.69
C LEU A 60 7.01 4.32 -1.14
N ALA A 61 7.50 5.57 -1.07
CA ALA A 61 8.83 5.84 -0.51
C ALA A 61 8.93 5.47 0.98
N ALA A 62 7.84 5.57 1.75
CA ALA A 62 7.80 5.12 3.13
C ALA A 62 7.80 3.59 3.25
N LEU A 63 7.13 2.89 2.33
CA LEU A 63 7.14 1.42 2.24
C LEU A 63 8.56 0.89 1.92
N ASP A 64 9.27 1.54 1.00
CA ASP A 64 10.63 1.13 0.61
C ASP A 64 11.67 1.33 1.72
N ARG A 65 11.42 2.26 2.64
CA ARG A 65 12.25 2.51 3.83
C ARG A 65 12.00 1.52 4.97
N LEU A 66 10.94 0.72 4.92
CA LEU A 66 10.70 -0.29 5.95
C LEU A 66 11.79 -1.37 5.92
N PRO A 67 12.10 -1.99 7.09
CA PRO A 67 12.92 -3.19 7.13
C PRO A 67 12.42 -4.23 6.13
N SER A 68 13.35 -4.91 5.46
CA SER A 68 13.03 -5.84 4.37
C SER A 68 12.02 -6.93 4.76
N VAL A 69 12.02 -7.38 6.03
CA VAL A 69 11.06 -8.35 6.56
C VAL A 69 9.64 -7.76 6.61
N ASP A 70 9.51 -6.55 7.16
CA ASP A 70 8.21 -5.86 7.29
C ASP A 70 7.61 -5.58 5.91
N ARG A 71 8.42 -5.04 4.99
CA ARG A 71 7.97 -4.75 3.61
C ARG A 71 7.44 -6.00 2.92
N ARG A 72 8.18 -7.11 3.02
CA ARG A 72 7.78 -8.39 2.40
C ARG A 72 6.49 -8.93 3.02
N GLN A 73 6.36 -8.90 4.35
CA GLN A 73 5.14 -9.37 5.02
C GLN A 73 3.91 -8.57 4.62
N ILE A 74 4.02 -7.23 4.56
CA ILE A 74 2.92 -6.35 4.16
C ILE A 74 2.51 -6.64 2.72
N VAL A 75 3.46 -6.58 1.77
CA VAL A 75 3.17 -6.78 0.34
C VAL A 75 2.66 -8.19 0.06
N GLY A 76 3.27 -9.20 0.69
CA GLY A 76 2.87 -10.60 0.55
C GLY A 76 1.46 -10.86 1.07
N THR A 77 1.14 -10.38 2.28
CA THR A 77 -0.20 -10.51 2.86
C THR A 77 -1.24 -9.76 2.03
N TYR A 78 -0.92 -8.53 1.60
CA TYR A 78 -1.82 -7.75 0.77
C TYR A 78 -2.13 -8.45 -0.57
N GLY A 79 -1.10 -9.00 -1.23
CA GLY A 79 -1.27 -9.78 -2.47
C GLY A 79 -2.08 -11.06 -2.27
N ALA A 80 -1.93 -11.73 -1.12
CA ALA A 80 -2.73 -12.91 -0.78
C ALA A 80 -4.22 -12.58 -0.59
N VAL A 81 -4.53 -11.45 0.06
CA VAL A 81 -5.92 -10.98 0.27
C VAL A 81 -6.63 -10.63 -1.03
N HIS A 82 -5.91 -10.12 -2.03
CA HIS A 82 -6.48 -9.70 -3.32
C HIS A 82 -6.36 -10.78 -4.40
N ARG A 83 -5.83 -11.96 -4.07
CA ARG A 83 -5.84 -13.10 -4.99
C ARG A 83 -7.29 -13.58 -5.15
N PRO A 84 -7.79 -13.81 -6.39
CA PRO A 84 -9.08 -14.44 -6.59
C PRO A 84 -9.16 -15.76 -5.82
N ALA A 85 -10.29 -16.02 -5.16
CA ALA A 85 -10.56 -17.36 -4.62
C ALA A 85 -10.57 -18.37 -5.77
N ALA A 86 -9.91 -19.51 -5.56
CA ALA A 86 -9.87 -20.61 -6.52
C ALA A 86 -11.24 -21.30 -6.64
#